data_AF-A0A168EFN6-F1
#
_entry.id   AF-A0A168EFN6-F1
#
_cell.length_a   1.000
_cell.length_b   1.000
_cell.length_c   1.000
_cell.angle_alpha   90.00
_cell.angle_beta   90.00
_cell.angle_gamma   90.00
#
_symmetry.space_group_name_H-M   'P 1'
#
loop_
_entity.id
_entity.type
_entity.pdbx_description
1 polymer ?
#
loop_
_entity_poly.entity_id
_entity_poly.type
_entity_poly.pdbx_seq_one_letter_code
_entity_poly.pdbx_strand_id
1 'polypeptide(L)'
;MSLKNILYVTLGLLVWPGQSVPTSSSSARGTTEQHQGQDQSQSLGRQAAAVHDIVFRGTEVPPETVKAQGGFVPNDRGQPQTDYTFGLKSHAEGGNSTMYTSTTTDFKVANYFAYWFSGSGPTRYIYQIKTTPNMIDLTQSGYSEAEYSALGGILFDQVMQWVELGPIDPSDEAYFKKPQVFDTYDAFKLARNKTWVKNSAYNAAKYEKLSVSPFQPQLEEPRSADDQSGYKTLEQYAIEFMNKVGAVVGWDGKFPLKGVRSESKGQGHV
;
A
#
# COMPACT_ATOMS: atom_id res chain seq x y z
N MET A 1 -7.49 29.97 5.98
CA MET A 1 -7.72 29.43 4.62
C MET A 1 -7.81 27.92 4.72
N SER A 2 -8.99 27.35 4.46
CA SER A 2 -9.30 25.93 4.64
C SER A 2 -9.30 25.26 3.27
N LEU A 3 -8.48 24.22 3.10
CA LEU A 3 -8.50 23.34 1.94
C LEU A 3 -8.94 21.96 2.43
N LYS A 4 -10.25 21.73 2.40
CA LYS A 4 -10.84 20.39 2.33
C LYS A 4 -11.31 20.21 0.88
N ASN A 5 -10.77 19.23 0.18
CA ASN A 5 -11.41 18.51 -0.92
C ASN A 5 -10.49 17.34 -1.30
N ILE A 6 -10.81 16.16 -0.78
CA ILE A 6 -10.29 14.89 -1.26
C ILE A 6 -11.34 14.37 -2.26
N LEU A 7 -10.93 14.23 -3.51
CA LEU A 7 -11.78 13.70 -4.58
C LEU A 7 -11.60 12.18 -4.64
N TYR A 8 -12.65 11.43 -4.34
CA TYR A 8 -12.75 10.02 -4.71
C TYR A 8 -12.94 9.94 -6.24
N VAL A 9 -12.05 9.23 -6.93
CA VAL A 9 -12.26 8.91 -8.35
C VAL A 9 -12.83 7.50 -8.45
N THR A 10 -14.16 7.44 -8.58
CA THR A 10 -14.88 6.29 -9.13
C THR A 10 -14.66 6.28 -10.65
N LEU A 11 -14.02 5.25 -11.19
CA LEU A 11 -13.99 5.01 -12.64
C LEU A 11 -15.39 4.55 -13.11
N GLY A 12 -16.21 5.52 -13.53
CA GLY A 12 -17.43 5.29 -14.28
C GLY A 12 -17.11 5.19 -15.78
N LEU A 13 -17.44 4.04 -16.39
CA LEU A 13 -17.53 3.87 -17.83
C LEU A 13 -18.61 4.81 -18.40
N LEU A 14 -18.20 5.80 -19.19
CA LEU A 14 -19.13 6.59 -20.00
C LEU A 14 -19.32 5.92 -21.37
N VAL A 15 -20.53 5.40 -21.59
CA VAL A 15 -21.09 5.10 -22.91
C VAL A 15 -21.71 6.39 -23.47
N TRP A 16 -21.37 6.75 -24.70
CA TRP A 16 -21.96 7.87 -25.43
C TRP A 16 -23.15 7.42 -26.29
N PRO A 17 -24.26 8.20 -26.38
CA PRO A 17 -25.42 7.87 -27.20
C PRO A 17 -25.55 8.69 -28.51
N GLY A 18 -26.19 8.07 -29.51
CA GLY A 18 -26.85 8.70 -30.68
C GLY A 18 -25.99 8.75 -31.95
N GLN A 19 -26.44 8.36 -33.15
CA GLN A 19 -27.77 8.43 -33.74
C GLN A 19 -28.02 7.33 -34.82
N SER A 20 -29.26 7.34 -35.31
CA SER A 20 -30.13 6.32 -35.90
C SER A 20 -29.94 5.85 -37.35
N VAL A 21 -30.28 4.57 -37.54
CA VAL A 21 -30.94 3.78 -38.64
C VAL A 21 -31.16 4.42 -40.03
N PRO A 22 -31.14 3.59 -41.12
CA PRO A 22 -32.41 3.07 -41.62
C PRO A 22 -32.43 1.57 -42.01
N THR A 23 -33.67 1.08 -42.08
CA THR A 23 -34.23 -0.26 -42.27
C THR A 23 -33.88 -1.01 -43.56
N SER A 24 -33.86 -2.35 -43.52
CA SER A 24 -34.72 -3.21 -44.35
C SER A 24 -34.58 -4.71 -43.98
N SER A 25 -35.63 -5.44 -44.34
CA SER A 25 -36.13 -6.77 -43.96
C SER A 25 -35.32 -8.00 -44.41
N SER A 26 -35.39 -9.11 -43.66
CA SER A 26 -36.26 -10.28 -43.97
C SER A 26 -35.89 -11.57 -43.20
N SER A 27 -36.94 -12.22 -42.67
CA SER A 27 -37.25 -13.65 -42.64
C SER A 27 -36.26 -14.73 -42.12
N ALA A 28 -36.78 -15.50 -41.15
CA ALA A 28 -36.85 -16.97 -41.09
C ALA A 28 -36.01 -17.76 -40.05
N ARG A 29 -36.77 -18.37 -39.13
CA ARG A 29 -36.79 -19.79 -38.68
C ARG A 29 -35.60 -20.46 -37.96
N GLY A 30 -35.97 -21.06 -36.81
CA GLY A 30 -35.44 -22.30 -36.23
C GLY A 30 -34.23 -22.07 -35.31
N THR A 31 -34.03 -22.76 -34.17
CA THR A 31 -34.67 -23.90 -33.52
C THR A 31 -34.09 -23.98 -32.10
N THR A 32 -34.83 -24.61 -31.21
CA THR A 32 -34.52 -25.06 -29.83
C THR A 32 -33.08 -25.54 -29.62
N GLU A 33 -32.44 -25.11 -28.52
CA GLU A 33 -31.57 -25.98 -27.69
C GLU A 33 -31.47 -25.42 -26.26
N GLN A 34 -31.94 -26.23 -25.31
CA GLN A 34 -31.82 -26.02 -23.88
C GLN A 34 -30.56 -26.73 -23.35
N HIS A 35 -29.98 -26.12 -22.31
CA HIS A 35 -29.20 -26.74 -21.24
C HIS A 35 -27.80 -27.24 -21.57
N GLN A 36 -26.82 -26.37 -21.32
CA GLN A 36 -25.58 -26.67 -20.57
C GLN A 36 -24.76 -25.38 -20.44
N GLY A 37 -24.56 -24.88 -19.22
CA GLY A 37 -23.69 -23.71 -19.04
C GLY A 37 -23.79 -22.94 -17.73
N GLN A 38 -24.24 -23.55 -16.63
CA GLN A 38 -24.31 -22.87 -15.33
C GLN A 38 -23.39 -23.43 -14.24
N ASP A 39 -22.46 -24.33 -14.57
CA ASP A 39 -21.62 -25.01 -13.55
C ASP A 39 -20.11 -24.89 -13.76
N GLN A 40 -19.65 -23.93 -14.58
CA GLN A 40 -18.21 -23.66 -14.78
C GLN A 40 -17.74 -22.28 -14.30
N SER A 41 -18.64 -21.42 -13.79
CA SER A 41 -18.26 -20.09 -13.29
C SER A 41 -17.87 -20.04 -11.81
N GLN A 42 -18.01 -21.16 -11.08
CA GLN A 42 -17.69 -21.23 -9.64
C GLN A 42 -16.44 -22.06 -9.32
N SER A 43 -15.80 -22.70 -10.31
CA SER A 43 -14.61 -23.54 -10.12
C SER A 43 -13.28 -22.89 -10.54
N LEU A 44 -13.30 -21.63 -11.01
CA LEU A 44 -12.13 -20.74 -10.98
C LEU A 44 -11.96 -20.22 -9.54
N GLY A 45 -11.75 -21.17 -8.63
CA GLY A 45 -11.36 -20.90 -7.26
C GLY A 45 -10.20 -19.93 -7.27
N ARG A 46 -10.40 -18.83 -6.54
CA ARG A 46 -9.38 -17.94 -5.97
C ARG A 46 -7.99 -18.57 -6.09
N GLN A 47 -7.30 -18.26 -7.17
CA GLN A 47 -5.88 -18.51 -7.29
C GLN A 47 -5.29 -17.72 -6.12
N ALA A 48 -4.82 -18.43 -5.08
CA ALA A 48 -4.19 -17.79 -3.93
C ALA A 48 -3.18 -16.80 -4.49
N ALA A 49 -3.42 -15.50 -4.31
CA ALA A 49 -2.55 -14.46 -4.84
C ALA A 49 -1.13 -14.82 -4.41
N ALA A 50 -0.21 -14.93 -5.36
CA ALA A 50 1.16 -15.28 -5.06
C ALA A 50 1.65 -14.27 -4.01
N VAL A 51 2.04 -14.77 -2.84
CA VAL A 51 2.57 -13.91 -1.79
C VAL A 51 3.81 -13.23 -2.36
N HIS A 52 3.76 -11.90 -2.47
CA HIS A 52 4.90 -11.17 -2.99
C HIS A 52 5.97 -11.08 -1.89
N ASP A 53 7.14 -11.62 -2.19
CA ASP A 53 8.29 -11.56 -1.29
C ASP A 53 8.92 -10.16 -1.21
N ILE A 54 8.64 -9.34 -2.22
CA ILE A 54 9.24 -8.04 -2.45
C ILE A 54 8.13 -7.03 -2.72
N VAL A 55 8.26 -5.87 -2.09
CA VAL A 55 7.40 -4.70 -2.28
C VAL A 55 8.23 -3.47 -2.61
N PHE A 56 7.56 -2.44 -3.10
CA PHE A 56 8.12 -1.17 -3.51
C PHE A 56 7.55 -0.03 -2.69
N ARG A 57 8.37 0.99 -2.44
CA ARG A 57 7.94 2.26 -1.85
C ARG A 57 8.50 3.43 -2.63
N GLY A 58 7.61 4.26 -3.19
CA GLY A 58 7.96 5.54 -3.77
C GLY A 58 7.97 6.66 -2.74
N THR A 59 9.01 7.50 -2.73
CA THR A 59 9.11 8.63 -1.80
C THR A 59 10.17 9.64 -2.23
N GLU A 60 10.09 10.87 -1.73
CA GLU A 60 11.16 11.87 -1.79
C GLU A 60 12.25 11.67 -0.75
N VAL A 61 12.01 10.84 0.28
CA VAL A 61 12.95 10.67 1.39
C VAL A 61 14.21 9.93 0.90
N PRO A 62 15.40 10.55 0.99
CA PRO A 62 16.61 9.96 0.46
C PRO A 62 17.21 8.92 1.42
N PRO A 63 18.04 7.99 0.92
CA PRO A 63 18.49 6.80 1.67
C PRO A 63 19.22 7.14 2.97
N GLU A 64 19.99 8.23 3.00
CA GLU A 64 20.67 8.71 4.19
C GLU A 64 19.70 9.14 5.29
N THR A 65 18.56 9.72 4.92
CA THR A 65 17.53 10.11 5.88
C THR A 65 16.83 8.86 6.42
N VAL A 66 16.45 7.92 5.55
CA VAL A 66 15.85 6.64 5.97
C VAL A 66 16.81 5.89 6.90
N LYS A 67 18.11 5.85 6.57
CA LYS A 67 19.14 5.24 7.40
C LYS A 67 19.26 5.92 8.77
N ALA A 68 19.31 7.26 8.80
CA ALA A 68 19.42 8.02 10.05
C ALA A 68 18.22 7.81 10.98
N GLN A 69 17.03 7.60 10.42
CA GLN A 69 15.80 7.27 11.15
C GLN A 69 15.74 5.79 11.60
N GLY A 70 16.67 4.96 11.12
CA GLY A 70 16.67 3.52 11.33
C GLY A 70 15.68 2.77 10.43
N GLY A 71 15.00 3.46 9.51
CA GLY A 71 13.96 2.90 8.67
C GLY A 71 12.94 3.93 8.19
N PHE A 72 11.87 3.45 7.54
CA PHE A 72 10.68 4.24 7.24
C PHE A 72 9.77 4.29 8.46
N VAL A 73 9.67 5.46 9.06
CA VAL A 73 8.79 5.72 10.21
C VAL A 73 7.37 6.02 9.70
N PRO A 74 6.33 5.44 10.31
CA PRO A 74 4.94 5.84 10.07
C PRO A 74 4.73 7.34 10.29
N ASN A 75 3.84 7.94 9.51
CA ASN A 75 3.63 9.39 9.52
C ASN A 75 2.56 9.77 10.56
N ASP A 76 2.94 10.58 11.54
CA ASP A 76 2.00 11.14 12.52
C ASP A 76 1.49 12.54 12.16
N ARG A 77 2.09 13.21 11.15
CA ARG A 77 1.89 14.62 10.77
C ARG A 77 1.80 15.57 11.98
N GLY A 78 2.53 15.26 13.06
CA GLY A 78 2.48 16.01 14.32
C GLY A 78 1.15 15.96 15.07
N GLN A 79 0.26 15.02 14.73
CA GLN A 79 -1.01 14.79 15.43
C GLN A 79 -0.84 13.76 16.54
N PRO A 80 -1.62 13.87 17.63
CA PRO A 80 -1.62 12.84 18.68
C PRO A 80 -2.09 11.50 18.11
N GLN A 81 -1.55 10.41 18.66
CA GLN A 81 -2.04 9.08 18.37
C GLN A 81 -3.41 8.88 19.03
N THR A 82 -4.33 8.29 18.28
CA THR A 82 -5.65 7.87 18.75
C THR A 82 -5.88 6.43 18.34
N ASP A 83 -6.96 5.80 18.79
CA ASP A 83 -7.26 4.42 18.38
C ASP A 83 -7.32 4.27 16.84
N TYR A 84 -7.86 5.28 16.13
CA TYR A 84 -7.91 5.33 14.67
C TYR A 84 -6.52 5.33 14.00
N THR A 85 -5.46 5.76 14.69
CA THR A 85 -4.09 5.73 14.15
C THR A 85 -3.64 4.29 13.86
N PHE A 86 -4.24 3.30 14.53
CA PHE A 86 -3.96 1.87 14.36
C PHE A 86 -4.87 1.17 13.35
N GLY A 87 -5.81 1.89 12.75
CA GLY A 87 -6.77 1.31 11.82
C GLY A 87 -6.33 1.30 10.37
N LEU A 88 -6.63 0.20 9.68
CA LEU A 88 -6.29 -0.02 8.28
C LEU A 88 -7.11 0.84 7.32
N LYS A 89 -8.38 1.10 7.62
CA LYS A 89 -9.22 1.95 6.78
C LYS A 89 -8.78 3.40 6.90
N SER A 90 -8.54 3.89 8.12
CA SER A 90 -8.03 5.25 8.30
C SER A 90 -6.70 5.45 7.57
N HIS A 91 -5.83 4.45 7.58
CA HIS A 91 -4.59 4.45 6.81
C HIS A 91 -4.84 4.53 5.29
N ALA A 92 -5.61 3.58 4.75
CA ALA A 92 -5.88 3.46 3.31
C ALA A 92 -6.62 4.68 2.74
N GLU A 93 -7.46 5.35 3.55
CA GLU A 93 -8.16 6.59 3.17
C GLU A 93 -7.29 7.86 3.30
N GLY A 94 -6.00 7.72 3.61
CA GLY A 94 -5.06 8.84 3.69
C GLY A 94 -5.16 9.64 4.99
N GLY A 95 -5.51 8.97 6.10
CA GLY A 95 -5.60 9.55 7.44
C GLY A 95 -4.37 10.37 7.82
N ASN A 96 -4.59 11.42 8.62
CA ASN A 96 -3.53 12.37 8.97
C ASN A 96 -2.47 11.82 9.91
N SER A 97 -2.77 10.73 10.64
CA SER A 97 -1.82 10.07 11.54
C SER A 97 -2.07 8.58 11.47
N THR A 98 -1.01 7.81 11.22
CA THR A 98 -1.11 6.37 11.03
C THR A 98 0.12 5.65 11.58
N MET A 99 -0.10 4.43 12.08
CA MET A 99 0.96 3.53 12.52
C MET A 99 1.52 2.68 11.39
N TYR A 100 1.05 2.86 10.16
CA TYR A 100 1.44 2.06 9.02
C TYR A 100 2.35 2.83 8.07
N THR A 101 3.24 2.09 7.41
CA THR A 101 4.00 2.56 6.25
C THR A 101 3.55 1.79 5.01
N SER A 102 2.96 2.50 4.05
CA SER A 102 2.46 1.91 2.80
C SER A 102 3.60 1.45 1.90
N THR A 103 3.39 0.29 1.29
CA THR A 103 4.19 -0.25 0.19
C THR A 103 3.25 -0.89 -0.83
N THR A 104 3.74 -1.19 -2.02
CA THR A 104 2.94 -1.80 -3.09
C THR A 104 3.75 -2.89 -3.79
N THR A 105 3.08 -3.91 -4.31
CA THR A 105 3.74 -4.91 -5.17
C THR A 105 3.94 -4.41 -6.60
N ASP A 106 3.33 -3.27 -6.95
CA ASP A 106 3.37 -2.70 -8.29
C ASP A 106 4.40 -1.56 -8.38
N PHE A 107 5.42 -1.75 -9.21
CA PHE A 107 6.43 -0.74 -9.48
C PHE A 107 5.83 0.55 -10.06
N LYS A 108 4.78 0.43 -10.88
CA LYS A 108 4.05 1.55 -11.46
C LYS A 108 3.44 2.41 -10.34
N VAL A 109 2.77 1.78 -9.39
CA VAL A 109 2.18 2.47 -8.23
C VAL A 109 3.27 3.16 -7.42
N ALA A 110 4.37 2.46 -7.10
CA ALA A 110 5.48 3.09 -6.37
C ALA A 110 6.09 4.27 -7.14
N ASN A 111 6.23 4.17 -8.46
CA ASN A 111 6.68 5.26 -9.30
C ASN A 111 5.70 6.44 -9.23
N TYR A 112 4.40 6.20 -9.42
CA TYR A 112 3.36 7.22 -9.29
C TYR A 112 3.45 7.96 -7.94
N PHE A 113 3.54 7.24 -6.82
CA PHE A 113 3.66 7.86 -5.48
C PHE A 113 4.95 8.64 -5.29
N ALA A 114 6.07 8.14 -5.85
CA ALA A 114 7.33 8.88 -5.84
C ALA A 114 7.21 10.22 -6.57
N TYR A 115 6.30 10.38 -7.53
CA TYR A 115 6.11 11.63 -8.27
C TYR A 115 4.98 12.52 -7.72
N TRP A 116 3.84 11.93 -7.34
CA TRP A 116 2.64 12.68 -6.97
C TRP A 116 2.68 13.28 -5.57
N PHE A 117 3.24 12.54 -4.60
CA PHE A 117 3.27 12.96 -3.20
C PHE A 117 4.60 13.54 -2.76
N SER A 118 5.63 13.43 -3.60
CA SER A 118 6.86 14.18 -3.45
C SER A 118 6.60 15.61 -3.88
N GLY A 119 6.96 16.59 -3.07
CA GLY A 119 6.83 18.00 -3.45
C GLY A 119 7.69 18.35 -4.66
N SER A 120 7.91 19.64 -4.90
CA SER A 120 8.88 20.15 -5.88
C SER A 120 10.35 19.83 -5.55
N GLY A 121 10.59 18.85 -4.68
CA GLY A 121 11.92 18.39 -4.28
C GLY A 121 12.75 17.89 -5.49
N PRO A 122 14.09 18.04 -5.40
CA PRO A 122 14.98 17.79 -6.53
C PRO A 122 15.17 16.30 -6.85
N THR A 123 14.91 15.40 -5.90
CA THR A 123 15.21 13.97 -6.05
C THR A 123 14.11 13.09 -5.47
N ARG A 124 13.86 11.96 -6.11
CA ARG A 124 12.82 10.96 -5.76
C ARG A 124 13.42 9.57 -5.83
N TYR A 125 12.86 8.66 -5.05
CA TYR A 125 13.39 7.32 -4.88
C TYR A 125 12.28 6.28 -4.95
N ILE A 126 12.60 5.12 -5.51
CA ILE A 126 11.86 3.89 -5.27
C ILE A 126 12.77 2.97 -4.49
N TYR A 127 12.24 2.42 -3.41
CA TYR A 127 12.91 1.42 -2.60
C TYR A 127 12.31 0.05 -2.87
N GLN A 128 13.17 -0.96 -2.97
CA GLN A 128 12.78 -2.36 -2.99
C GLN A 128 13.02 -2.95 -1.60
N ILE A 129 11.99 -3.58 -1.05
CA ILE A 129 11.93 -3.95 0.37
C ILE A 129 11.48 -5.41 0.47
N LYS A 130 12.17 -6.21 1.29
CA LYS A 130 11.76 -7.59 1.57
C LYS A 130 10.53 -7.57 2.49
N THR A 131 9.51 -8.34 2.19
CA THR A 131 8.33 -8.44 3.05
C THR A 131 8.63 -9.12 4.39
N THR A 132 7.94 -8.69 5.43
CA THR A 132 8.07 -9.22 6.79
C THR A 132 6.69 -9.38 7.45
N PRO A 133 6.58 -10.16 8.53
CA PRO A 133 5.29 -10.47 9.13
C PRO A 133 4.54 -9.27 9.73
N ASN A 134 5.19 -8.15 10.04
CA ASN A 134 4.50 -6.92 10.46
C ASN A 134 3.82 -6.17 9.30
N MET A 135 4.04 -6.59 8.05
CA MET A 135 3.30 -6.12 6.89
C MET A 135 2.01 -6.91 6.74
N ILE A 136 0.93 -6.22 6.41
CA ILE A 136 -0.41 -6.80 6.22
C ILE A 136 -0.77 -6.65 4.74
N ASP A 137 -1.14 -7.77 4.11
CA ASP A 137 -1.64 -7.79 2.74
C ASP A 137 -3.05 -7.19 2.66
N LEU A 138 -3.20 -6.05 1.97
CA LEU A 138 -4.47 -5.36 1.74
C LEU A 138 -5.08 -5.62 0.36
N THR A 139 -4.48 -6.51 -0.45
CA THR A 139 -5.00 -6.83 -1.78
C THR A 139 -6.41 -7.43 -1.76
N GLN A 140 -6.81 -8.00 -0.63
CA GLN A 140 -8.12 -8.65 -0.46
C GLN A 140 -9.17 -7.76 0.24
N SER A 141 -8.78 -6.60 0.76
CA SER A 141 -9.67 -5.71 1.53
C SER A 141 -10.50 -4.73 0.69
N GLY A 142 -10.40 -4.80 -0.65
CA GLY A 142 -11.09 -3.85 -1.54
C GLY A 142 -10.40 -2.48 -1.65
N TYR A 143 -9.32 -2.24 -0.89
CA TYR A 143 -8.41 -1.12 -1.13
C TYR A 143 -7.65 -1.33 -2.44
N SER A 144 -7.63 -0.31 -3.29
CA SER A 144 -7.04 -0.33 -4.62
C SER A 144 -5.65 0.27 -4.56
N GLU A 145 -4.59 -0.55 -4.57
CA GLU A 145 -3.18 -0.15 -4.78
C GLU A 145 -2.18 -1.32 -4.75
N ALA A 146 -2.68 -2.56 -4.67
CA ALA A 146 -1.88 -3.74 -4.33
C ALA A 146 -1.02 -3.51 -3.06
N GLU A 147 -1.64 -2.86 -2.06
CA GLU A 147 -0.94 -2.32 -0.90
C GLU A 147 -0.59 -3.40 0.12
N TYR A 148 0.63 -3.33 0.62
CA TYR A 148 1.11 -4.06 1.79
C TYR A 148 1.51 -3.02 2.85
N SER A 149 0.80 -2.97 3.97
CA SER A 149 0.99 -1.91 4.98
C SER A 149 1.80 -2.42 6.16
N ALA A 150 2.95 -1.80 6.43
CA ALA A 150 3.85 -2.20 7.51
C ALA A 150 3.49 -1.52 8.83
N LEU A 151 2.91 -2.27 9.78
CA LEU A 151 2.62 -1.74 11.11
C LEU A 151 3.92 -1.48 11.88
N GLY A 152 4.06 -0.28 12.42
CA GLY A 152 5.27 0.16 13.14
C GLY A 152 6.42 0.59 12.24
N GLY A 153 6.23 0.57 10.92
CA GLY A 153 7.25 0.96 9.94
C GLY A 153 8.09 -0.18 9.39
N ILE A 154 9.17 0.20 8.71
CA ILE A 154 10.06 -0.70 7.97
C ILE A 154 11.48 -0.38 8.38
N LEU A 155 12.25 -1.37 8.84
CA LEU A 155 13.64 -1.15 9.27
C LEU A 155 14.57 -0.89 8.07
N PHE A 156 15.62 -0.10 8.26
CA PHE A 156 16.57 0.18 7.18
C PHE A 156 17.32 -1.08 6.72
N ASP A 157 17.59 -2.03 7.62
CA ASP A 157 18.22 -3.31 7.27
C ASP A 157 17.28 -4.28 6.52
N GLN A 158 15.99 -3.95 6.40
CA GLN A 158 14.99 -4.66 5.61
C GLN A 158 14.93 -4.16 4.15
N VAL A 159 15.42 -2.94 3.91
CA VAL A 159 15.51 -2.34 2.57
C VAL A 159 16.61 -3.05 1.79
N MET A 160 16.28 -3.64 0.64
CA MET A 160 17.24 -4.39 -0.18
C MET A 160 18.09 -3.45 -1.03
N GLN A 161 17.46 -2.48 -1.67
CA GLN A 161 18.08 -1.56 -2.63
C GLN A 161 17.14 -0.40 -2.95
N TRP A 162 17.66 0.64 -3.60
CA TRP A 162 16.88 1.77 -4.07
C TRP A 162 17.36 2.26 -5.43
N VAL A 163 16.49 2.98 -6.13
CA VAL A 163 16.85 3.67 -7.37
C VAL A 163 16.40 5.12 -7.29
N GLU A 164 17.29 6.02 -7.68
CA GLU A 164 17.01 7.44 -7.78
C GLU A 164 16.38 7.75 -9.15
N LEU A 165 15.23 8.40 -9.14
CA LEU A 165 14.49 8.77 -10.34
C LEU A 165 15.01 10.08 -10.96
N GLY A 166 15.71 10.91 -10.19
CA GLY A 166 16.16 12.24 -10.59
C GLY A 166 15.05 13.32 -10.46
N PRO A 167 15.34 14.56 -10.91
CA PRO A 167 14.36 15.63 -10.94
C PRO A 167 13.26 15.37 -11.99
N ILE A 168 12.07 15.93 -11.77
CA ILE A 168 11.07 16.07 -12.84
C ILE A 168 11.65 17.04 -13.85
N ASP A 169 11.70 16.65 -15.11
CA ASP A 169 11.98 17.58 -16.19
C ASP A 169 10.78 18.52 -16.36
N PRO A 170 10.91 19.85 -16.12
CA PRO A 170 9.80 20.78 -16.23
C PRO A 170 9.23 20.89 -17.66
N SER A 171 10.00 20.50 -18.68
CA SER A 171 9.54 20.45 -20.07
C SER A 171 8.64 19.25 -20.36
N ASP A 172 8.57 18.31 -19.43
CA ASP A 172 7.67 17.16 -19.43
C ASP A 172 6.26 17.66 -19.00
N GLU A 173 5.71 18.65 -19.70
CA GLU A 173 4.34 19.18 -19.46
C GLU A 173 3.28 18.08 -19.70
N ALA A 174 3.64 17.09 -20.51
CA ALA A 174 2.91 15.84 -20.68
C ALA A 174 2.93 14.96 -19.42
N TYR A 175 3.95 15.07 -18.58
CA TYR A 175 4.16 14.25 -17.37
C TYR A 175 3.11 14.52 -16.29
N PHE A 176 2.70 15.78 -16.11
CA PHE A 176 1.60 16.11 -15.19
C PHE A 176 0.21 15.80 -15.77
N LYS A 177 0.10 15.66 -17.10
CA LYS A 177 -1.15 15.31 -17.81
C LYS A 177 -1.30 13.79 -18.05
N LYS A 178 -0.18 13.07 -18.11
CA LYS A 178 0.01 11.62 -18.29
C LYS A 178 1.39 11.27 -17.73
N PRO A 179 1.51 10.95 -16.43
CA PRO A 179 2.81 10.55 -15.91
C PRO A 179 3.30 9.39 -16.77
N GLN A 180 4.50 9.50 -17.33
CA GLN A 180 5.18 8.35 -17.94
C GLN A 180 5.59 7.44 -16.79
N VAL A 181 4.58 6.82 -16.17
CA VAL A 181 4.76 5.83 -15.13
C VAL A 181 5.21 4.59 -15.86
N PHE A 182 6.47 4.23 -15.65
CA PHE A 182 6.98 2.99 -16.19
C PHE A 182 6.25 1.85 -15.49
N ASP A 183 5.59 0.99 -16.27
CA ASP A 183 4.85 -0.15 -15.74
C ASP A 183 5.78 -1.13 -14.99
N THR A 184 7.05 -1.19 -15.39
CA THR A 184 8.05 -2.08 -14.80
C THR A 184 9.39 -1.38 -14.57
N TYR A 185 10.19 -1.94 -13.66
CA TYR A 185 11.57 -1.49 -13.46
C TYR A 185 12.43 -1.66 -14.71
N ASP A 186 12.24 -2.72 -15.50
CA ASP A 186 13.02 -2.94 -16.73
C ASP A 186 12.75 -1.85 -17.77
N ALA A 187 11.50 -1.43 -17.93
CA ALA A 187 11.13 -0.32 -18.78
C ALA A 187 11.77 1.00 -18.28
N PHE A 188 11.72 1.25 -16.97
CA PHE A 188 12.37 2.42 -16.35
C PHE A 188 13.89 2.40 -16.56
N LYS A 189 14.55 1.27 -16.31
CA LYS A 189 15.99 1.08 -16.47
C LYS A 189 16.43 1.34 -17.90
N LEU A 190 15.71 0.78 -18.87
CA LEU A 190 16.00 0.98 -20.29
C LEU A 190 15.87 2.46 -20.69
N ALA A 191 14.83 3.13 -20.22
CA ALA A 191 14.55 4.52 -20.61
C ALA A 191 15.46 5.55 -19.92
N ARG A 192 15.85 5.31 -18.66
CA ARG A 192 16.59 6.30 -17.85
C ARG A 192 18.04 5.93 -17.59
N ASN A 193 18.48 4.75 -18.03
CA ASN A 193 19.82 4.21 -17.76
C ASN A 193 20.18 4.25 -16.26
N LYS A 194 19.21 3.88 -15.41
CA LYS A 194 19.34 3.88 -13.95
C LYS A 194 19.41 2.46 -13.41
N THR A 195 20.34 2.21 -12.49
CA THR A 195 20.53 0.91 -11.83
C THR A 195 20.20 0.99 -10.35
N TRP A 196 19.72 -0.12 -9.79
CA TRP A 196 19.59 -0.26 -8.34
C TRP A 196 20.92 -0.05 -7.62
N VAL A 197 20.88 0.74 -6.55
CA VAL A 197 21.95 0.86 -5.56
C VAL A 197 21.65 -0.11 -4.43
N LYS A 198 22.51 -1.11 -4.26
CA LYS A 198 22.35 -2.13 -3.21
C LYS A 198 22.57 -1.54 -1.82
N ASN A 199 21.69 -1.90 -0.89
CA ASN A 199 21.88 -1.54 0.50
C ASN A 199 22.89 -2.50 1.16
N SER A 200 24.07 -2.01 1.53
CA SER A 200 25.06 -2.82 2.25
C SER A 200 24.61 -3.22 3.65
N ALA A 201 23.58 -2.57 4.20
CA ALA A 201 22.98 -2.93 5.49
C ALA A 201 21.85 -3.96 5.38
N TYR A 202 21.46 -4.41 4.18
CA TYR A 202 20.40 -5.41 4.04
C TYR A 202 20.79 -6.72 4.75
N ASN A 203 19.94 -7.16 5.68
CA ASN A 203 20.19 -8.37 6.47
C ASN A 203 19.49 -9.59 5.87
N ALA A 204 20.08 -10.15 4.81
CA ALA A 204 19.52 -11.32 4.12
C ALA A 204 19.28 -12.51 5.07
N ALA A 205 20.22 -12.79 5.97
CA ALA A 205 20.10 -13.91 6.92
C ALA A 205 18.85 -13.81 7.81
N LYS A 206 18.42 -12.58 8.12
CA LYS A 206 17.25 -12.29 8.93
C LYS A 206 15.95 -12.34 8.14
N TYR A 207 15.93 -11.81 6.91
CA TYR A 207 14.67 -11.52 6.20
C TYR A 207 14.32 -12.48 5.06
N GLU A 208 15.27 -13.23 4.50
CA GLU A 208 15.05 -13.96 3.24
C GLU A 208 13.92 -15.00 3.31
N LYS A 209 13.71 -15.60 4.48
CA LYS A 209 12.69 -16.64 4.71
C LYS A 209 11.36 -16.10 5.22
N LEU A 210 11.25 -14.79 5.38
CA LEU A 210 10.07 -14.15 5.94
C LEU A 210 9.10 -13.74 4.83
N SER A 211 7.82 -13.69 5.19
CA SER A 211 6.72 -13.30 4.31
C SER A 211 5.83 -12.27 4.99
N VAL A 212 4.99 -11.61 4.20
CA VAL A 212 3.88 -10.77 4.69
C VAL A 212 2.92 -11.60 5.58
N SER A 213 2.20 -10.94 6.48
CA SER A 213 1.02 -11.50 7.14
C SER A 213 -0.23 -11.39 6.26
N PRO A 214 -1.19 -12.33 6.39
CA PRO A 214 -2.49 -12.18 5.74
C PRO A 214 -3.25 -10.96 6.28
N PHE A 215 -4.33 -10.59 5.59
CA PHE A 215 -5.25 -9.55 6.02
C PHE A 215 -5.71 -9.72 7.48
N GLN A 216 -5.84 -8.60 8.20
CA GLN A 216 -6.19 -8.54 9.62
C GLN A 216 -7.53 -7.80 9.81
N PRO A 217 -8.69 -8.46 9.63
CA PRO A 217 -9.99 -7.78 9.66
C PRO A 217 -10.30 -7.09 10.99
N GLN A 218 -9.71 -7.55 12.11
CA GLN A 218 -9.87 -6.90 13.41
C GLN A 218 -9.25 -5.50 13.50
N LEU A 219 -8.37 -5.15 12.55
CA LEU A 219 -7.74 -3.83 12.40
C LEU A 219 -8.49 -2.91 11.40
N GLU A 220 -9.62 -3.35 10.83
CA GLU A 220 -10.42 -2.54 9.90
C GLU A 220 -11.53 -1.73 10.61
N GLU A 221 -11.83 -0.52 10.11
CA GLU A 221 -12.92 0.35 10.58
C GLU A 221 -14.07 0.48 9.55
N PRO A 222 -15.25 1.04 9.92
CA PRO A 222 -15.77 1.16 11.27
C PRO A 222 -16.15 -0.22 11.81
N ARG A 223 -15.94 -0.42 13.10
CA ARG A 223 -16.61 -1.52 13.80
C ARG A 223 -18.08 -1.15 13.96
N SER A 224 -18.97 -2.14 13.90
CA SER A 224 -20.40 -1.88 14.05
C SER A 224 -20.67 -1.15 15.38
N ALA A 225 -21.56 -0.15 15.38
CA ALA A 225 -21.86 0.63 16.58
C ALA A 225 -22.49 -0.23 17.71
N ASP A 226 -23.01 -1.40 17.35
CA ASP A 226 -23.64 -2.36 18.27
C ASP A 226 -22.60 -3.23 19.03
N ASP A 227 -21.32 -3.17 18.66
CA ASP A 227 -20.21 -3.97 19.25
C ASP A 227 -19.48 -3.26 20.41
N GLN A 228 -20.03 -2.20 21.01
CA GLN A 228 -19.25 -1.32 21.91
C GLN A 228 -19.00 -1.85 23.34
N SER A 229 -19.60 -2.97 23.77
CA SER A 229 -19.28 -3.59 25.07
C SER A 229 -18.46 -4.87 24.91
N GLY A 230 -17.14 -4.80 25.17
CA GLY A 230 -16.28 -5.99 25.33
C GLY A 230 -15.23 -6.25 24.24
N TYR A 231 -15.20 -5.45 23.17
CA TYR A 231 -14.18 -5.57 22.13
C TYR A 231 -12.92 -4.77 22.47
N LYS A 232 -11.77 -5.33 22.07
CA LYS A 232 -10.47 -4.66 22.17
C LYS A 232 -10.43 -3.42 21.27
N THR A 233 -9.66 -2.41 21.65
CA THR A 233 -9.39 -1.23 20.81
C THR A 233 -8.53 -1.62 19.58
N LEU A 234 -8.47 -0.80 18.53
CA LEU A 234 -7.55 -1.02 17.39
C LEU A 234 -6.10 -1.08 17.86
N GLU A 235 -5.71 -0.21 18.80
CA GLU A 235 -4.40 -0.25 19.44
C GLU A 235 -4.13 -1.61 20.11
N GLN A 236 -5.09 -2.14 20.86
CA GLN A 236 -4.94 -3.45 21.52
C GLN A 236 -4.77 -4.58 20.50
N TYR A 237 -5.54 -4.60 19.41
CA TYR A 237 -5.33 -5.59 18.36
C TYR A 237 -4.00 -5.42 17.64
N ALA A 238 -3.54 -4.18 17.43
CA ALA A 238 -2.25 -3.90 16.82
C ALA A 238 -1.10 -4.40 17.71
N ILE A 239 -1.19 -4.18 19.03
CA ILE A 239 -0.25 -4.72 20.02
C ILE A 239 -0.28 -6.25 20.00
N GLU A 240 -1.44 -6.88 19.97
CA GLU A 240 -1.54 -8.35 19.91
C GLU A 240 -0.95 -8.93 18.63
N PHE A 241 -1.21 -8.29 17.50
CA PHE A 241 -0.59 -8.64 16.24
C PHE A 241 0.93 -8.52 16.32
N MET A 242 1.47 -7.40 16.82
CA MET A 242 2.91 -7.22 16.97
C MET A 242 3.54 -8.16 18.01
N ASN A 243 2.84 -8.51 19.09
CA ASN A 243 3.29 -9.54 20.02
C ASN A 243 3.43 -10.91 19.35
N LYS A 244 2.58 -11.21 18.36
CA LYS A 244 2.63 -12.47 17.62
C LYS A 244 3.74 -12.49 16.55
N VAL A 245 3.96 -11.37 15.85
CA VAL A 245 4.76 -11.38 14.61
C VAL A 245 5.93 -10.38 14.59
N GLY A 246 5.95 -9.42 15.51
CA GLY A 246 6.82 -8.25 15.46
C GLY A 246 8.25 -8.49 15.93
N ALA A 247 8.54 -9.60 16.64
CA ALA A 247 9.86 -9.82 17.24
C ALA A 247 10.99 -9.77 16.19
N VAL A 248 10.74 -10.28 14.99
CA VAL A 248 11.70 -10.24 13.87
C VAL A 248 11.98 -8.83 13.37
N VAL A 249 11.09 -7.87 13.58
CA VAL A 249 11.32 -6.45 13.27
C VAL A 249 11.66 -5.63 14.52
N GLY A 250 12.11 -6.28 15.59
CA GLY A 250 12.60 -5.59 16.80
C GLY A 250 11.50 -5.14 17.75
N TRP A 251 10.28 -5.66 17.64
CA TRP A 251 9.24 -5.47 18.66
C TRP A 251 9.61 -6.20 19.95
N ASP A 252 9.64 -5.47 21.06
CA ASP A 252 9.88 -5.96 22.42
C ASP A 252 8.77 -5.52 23.39
N GLY A 253 7.59 -5.22 22.86
CA GLY A 253 6.51 -4.51 23.56
C GLY A 253 6.42 -3.03 23.20
N LYS A 254 7.35 -2.53 22.37
CA LYS A 254 7.35 -1.17 21.83
C LYS A 254 7.69 -1.18 20.34
N PHE A 255 7.26 -0.14 19.62
CA PHE A 255 7.60 0.01 18.20
C PHE A 255 9.10 0.30 18.02
N PRO A 256 9.76 -0.34 17.05
CA PRO A 256 11.23 -0.39 16.96
C PRO A 256 11.86 0.92 16.48
N LEU A 257 11.11 1.76 15.78
CA LEU A 257 11.61 3.01 15.22
C LEU A 257 11.38 4.18 16.18
N LYS A 258 12.45 4.93 16.47
CA LYS A 258 12.48 5.99 17.49
C LYS A 258 11.50 7.15 17.25
N GLY A 259 10.98 7.30 16.03
CA GLY A 259 9.98 8.31 15.69
C GLY A 259 8.53 7.89 15.98
N VAL A 260 8.30 6.63 16.34
CA VAL A 260 6.95 6.12 16.66
C VAL A 260 6.62 6.42 18.10
N ARG A 261 5.70 7.37 18.33
CA ARG A 261 5.31 7.82 19.67
C ARG A 261 4.13 7.04 20.24
N SER A 262 4.34 5.82 20.74
CA SER A 262 3.28 5.17 21.55
C SER A 262 3.25 5.79 22.95
N GLU A 263 2.28 6.65 23.25
CA GLU A 263 1.97 6.97 24.65
C GLU A 263 1.27 5.77 25.29
N SER A 264 2.03 4.78 25.74
CA SER A 264 1.51 3.77 26.65
C SER A 264 1.24 4.46 27.99
N LYS A 265 0.07 5.07 28.16
CA LYS A 265 -0.44 5.36 29.50
C LYS A 265 -0.81 4.01 30.11
N GLY A 266 0.15 3.41 30.80
CA GLY A 266 -0.10 2.28 31.67
C GLY A 266 -1.20 2.66 32.64
N GLN A 267 -2.38 2.05 32.47
CA GLN A 267 -3.39 2.00 33.52
C GLN A 267 -2.83 1.11 34.63
N GLY A 268 -2.07 1.72 35.53
CA GLY A 268 -1.84 1.17 36.85
C GLY A 268 -3.12 1.35 37.67
N HIS A 269 -3.99 0.34 37.63
CA HIS A 269 -4.91 0.09 38.73
C HIS A 269 -4.23 -0.89 39.67
N VAL A 270 -3.67 -0.35 40.76
CA VAL A 270 -3.55 -1.02 42.06
C VAL A 270 -4.05 -0.04 43.10
#